data_AF-A0A536ZP26-F1
#
_entry.id   AF-A0A536ZP26-F1
#
_cell.length_a   1.000
_cell.length_b   1.000
_cell.length_c   1.000
_cell.angle_alpha   90.00
_cell.angle_beta   90.00
_cell.angle_gamma   90.00
#
_symmetry.space_group_name_H-M   'P 1'
#
loop_
_entity.id
_entity.type
_entity.pdbx_description
1 polymer ?
#
loop_
_entity_poly.entity_id
_entity_poly.type
_entity_poly.pdbx_seq_one_letter_code
_entity_poly.pdbx_strand_id
1 'polypeptide(L)'
;MRSLLVLVLITAGSACAQDASLRLGGKDVPLAPEVQARLASLAREMFSRCGPNTLQHPGNFGLAALGTEKRWASVVGGSRLRIRFAEPFVSTSHLGGTLGVSEAVVGLGQQGLFVGPNFSRHGATLVEHLQCEYLPALELACLPALAPLLPASYRETCARLERDPQGRIVMPPPDIAPSCS
;
A
#
# COMPACT_ATOMS: atom_id res chain seq x y z
N MET A 1 -9.27 -18.76 58.67
CA MET A 1 -8.41 -18.84 57.48
C MET A 1 -9.22 -19.32 56.30
N ARG A 2 -9.54 -18.45 55.33
CA ARG A 2 -10.02 -18.83 53.99
C ARG A 2 -9.81 -17.62 53.08
N SER A 3 -8.60 -17.52 52.54
CA SER A 3 -8.24 -16.56 51.49
C SER A 3 -8.89 -17.02 50.19
N LEU A 4 -9.80 -16.22 49.65
CA LEU A 4 -10.24 -16.35 48.25
C LEU A 4 -9.25 -15.57 47.38
N LEU A 5 -8.39 -16.28 46.65
CA LEU A 5 -7.63 -15.72 45.55
C LEU A 5 -8.56 -15.59 44.33
N VAL A 6 -8.85 -14.35 43.93
CA VAL A 6 -9.46 -14.06 42.62
C VAL A 6 -8.32 -13.95 41.61
N LEU A 7 -8.17 -14.98 40.78
CA LEU A 7 -7.27 -14.97 39.64
C LEU A 7 -7.96 -14.21 38.50
N VAL A 8 -7.59 -12.95 38.29
CA VAL A 8 -8.03 -12.19 37.11
C VAL A 8 -7.23 -12.68 35.92
N LEU A 9 -7.86 -13.47 35.05
CA LEU A 9 -7.32 -13.79 33.73
C LEU A 9 -7.34 -12.53 32.87
N ILE A 10 -6.16 -11.94 32.64
CA ILE A 10 -5.96 -10.97 31.57
C ILE A 10 -5.93 -11.77 30.26
N THR A 11 -7.06 -11.85 29.57
CA THR A 11 -7.07 -12.28 28.17
C THR A 11 -6.42 -11.16 27.35
N ALA A 12 -5.12 -11.28 27.12
CA ALA A 12 -4.43 -10.52 26.09
C ALA A 12 -5.02 -10.94 24.74
N GLY A 13 -6.05 -10.23 24.31
CA GLY A 13 -6.47 -10.27 22.92
C GLY A 13 -5.31 -9.73 22.11
N SER A 14 -4.51 -10.62 21.50
CA SER A 14 -3.80 -10.29 20.27
C SER A 14 -4.85 -9.95 19.22
N ALA A 15 -5.42 -8.75 19.31
CA ALA A 15 -5.96 -8.09 18.14
C ALA A 15 -4.79 -8.08 17.16
N CYS A 16 -4.91 -8.85 16.06
CA CYS A 16 -3.94 -8.82 14.98
C CYS A 16 -3.79 -7.36 14.59
N ALA A 17 -2.71 -6.72 15.02
CA ALA A 17 -2.54 -5.30 14.80
C ALA A 17 -2.24 -5.15 13.31
N GLN A 18 -3.03 -4.30 12.68
CA GLN A 18 -2.63 -3.77 11.38
C GLN A 18 -1.32 -3.03 11.56
N ASP A 19 -0.34 -3.33 10.71
CA ASP A 19 1.00 -2.79 10.78
C ASP A 19 1.31 -2.09 9.46
N ALA A 20 1.59 -0.80 9.51
CA ALA A 20 2.10 -0.06 8.38
C ALA A 20 3.49 0.49 8.72
N SER A 21 4.44 0.17 7.87
CA SER A 21 5.83 0.60 7.98
C SER A 21 6.23 1.46 6.79
N LEU A 22 6.95 2.53 7.06
CA LEU A 22 7.58 3.38 6.06
C LEU A 22 9.09 3.17 6.11
N ARG A 23 9.69 2.95 4.94
CA ARG A 23 11.14 2.96 4.78
C ARG A 23 11.51 4.01 3.75
N LEU A 24 12.46 4.88 4.08
CA LEU A 24 12.95 5.93 3.18
C LEU A 24 14.48 5.94 3.19
N GLY A 25 15.10 5.89 2.00
CA GLY A 25 16.55 5.93 1.87
C GLY A 25 17.26 4.81 2.65
N GLY A 26 16.61 3.65 2.78
CA GLY A 26 17.14 2.51 3.54
C GLY A 26 16.98 2.61 5.07
N LYS A 27 16.18 3.54 5.59
CA LYS A 27 15.90 3.67 7.03
C LYS A 27 14.41 3.50 7.30
N ASP A 28 14.09 2.76 8.35
CA ASP A 28 12.72 2.64 8.82
C ASP A 28 12.35 3.92 9.57
N VAL A 29 11.18 4.45 9.26
CA VAL A 29 10.68 5.71 9.80
C VAL A 29 9.48 5.39 10.69
N PRO A 30 9.50 5.80 11.97
CA PRO A 30 8.39 5.54 12.87
C PRO A 30 7.15 6.29 12.38
N LEU A 31 6.02 5.60 12.38
CA LEU A 31 4.71 6.15 12.05
C LEU A 31 3.81 6.12 13.27
N ALA A 32 3.13 7.23 13.53
CA ALA A 32 2.12 7.29 14.57
C ALA A 32 0.95 6.32 14.24
N PRO A 33 0.30 5.69 15.23
CA PRO A 33 -0.73 4.68 14.99
C PRO A 33 -1.88 5.17 14.09
N GLU A 34 -2.30 6.42 14.23
CA GLU A 34 -3.33 7.05 13.40
C GLU A 34 -2.91 7.17 11.93
N VAL A 35 -1.62 7.41 11.68
CA VAL A 35 -1.05 7.46 10.33
C VAL A 35 -1.03 6.06 9.74
N GLN A 36 -0.66 5.04 10.53
CA GLN A 36 -0.66 3.66 10.08
C GLN A 36 -2.06 3.19 9.67
N ALA A 37 -3.08 3.48 10.51
CA ALA A 37 -4.47 3.15 10.21
C ALA A 37 -4.97 3.85 8.93
N ARG A 38 -4.62 5.13 8.73
CA ARG A 38 -5.00 5.86 7.52
C ARG A 38 -4.35 5.30 6.27
N LEU A 39 -3.05 5.02 6.31
CA LEU A 39 -2.32 4.41 5.19
C LEU A 39 -2.89 3.06 4.80
N ALA A 40 -3.24 2.26 5.79
CA ALA A 40 -3.90 0.99 5.59
C ALA A 40 -5.27 1.10 4.91
N SER A 41 -6.10 2.05 5.35
CA SER A 41 -7.40 2.30 4.72
C SER A 41 -7.25 2.68 3.25
N LEU A 42 -6.33 3.60 2.95
CA LEU A 42 -6.03 4.04 1.58
C LEU A 42 -5.44 2.91 0.74
N ALA A 43 -4.55 2.09 1.30
CA ALA A 43 -4.00 0.93 0.62
C ALA A 43 -5.11 -0.07 0.29
N ARG A 44 -6.05 -0.34 1.20
CA ARG A 44 -7.19 -1.21 0.93
C ARG A 44 -8.04 -0.68 -0.22
N GLU A 45 -8.37 0.61 -0.21
CA GLU A 45 -9.11 1.29 -1.29
C GLU A 45 -8.37 1.12 -2.62
N MET A 46 -7.08 1.49 -2.67
CA MET A 46 -6.23 1.38 -3.85
C MET A 46 -6.18 -0.05 -4.42
N PHE A 47 -5.85 -1.04 -3.57
CA PHE A 47 -5.68 -2.44 -3.99
C PHE A 47 -7.00 -3.16 -4.27
N SER A 48 -8.14 -2.64 -3.82
CA SER A 48 -9.45 -3.26 -4.07
C SER A 48 -9.86 -3.26 -5.55
N ARG A 49 -9.23 -2.42 -6.37
CA ARG A 49 -9.61 -2.18 -7.78
C ARG A 49 -8.42 -2.16 -8.76
N CYS A 50 -7.29 -2.74 -8.39
CA CYS A 50 -6.12 -2.84 -9.28
C CYS A 50 -6.26 -3.97 -10.31
N GLY A 51 -5.57 -3.81 -11.45
CA GLY A 51 -5.33 -4.91 -12.39
C GLY A 51 -4.15 -5.77 -11.95
N PRO A 52 -4.33 -7.06 -11.67
CA PRO A 52 -3.23 -7.90 -11.29
C PRO A 52 -2.42 -8.31 -12.51
N ASN A 53 -1.10 -8.23 -12.42
CA ASN A 53 -0.20 -8.85 -13.36
C ASN A 53 0.30 -10.18 -12.75
N THR A 54 -0.38 -11.26 -13.09
CA THR A 54 -0.09 -12.60 -12.57
C THR A 54 -0.21 -13.68 -13.64
N LEU A 55 0.66 -14.69 -13.56
CA LEU A 55 0.60 -15.91 -14.39
C LEU A 55 -0.62 -16.78 -14.08
N GLN A 56 -1.24 -16.59 -12.91
CA GLN A 56 -2.33 -17.45 -12.41
C GLN A 56 -3.72 -17.04 -12.90
N HIS A 57 -3.84 -15.96 -13.69
CA HIS A 57 -5.13 -15.49 -14.20
C HIS A 57 -5.26 -15.70 -15.72
N PRO A 58 -6.31 -16.38 -16.21
CA PRO A 58 -6.57 -16.52 -17.63
C PRO A 58 -6.86 -15.13 -18.21
N GLY A 59 -5.95 -14.60 -19.04
CA GLY A 59 -6.06 -13.28 -19.67
C GLY A 59 -4.99 -12.25 -19.27
N ASN A 60 -4.05 -12.57 -18.37
CA ASN A 60 -3.02 -11.62 -17.95
C ASN A 60 -1.62 -11.91 -18.50
N PHE A 61 -0.84 -10.83 -18.59
CA PHE A 61 0.50 -10.69 -19.19
C PHE A 61 1.55 -11.63 -18.58
N GLY A 62 1.43 -12.95 -18.82
CA GLY A 62 2.28 -13.97 -18.20
C GLY A 62 3.79 -13.72 -18.35
N LEU A 63 4.22 -13.06 -19.43
CA LEU A 63 5.61 -12.64 -19.60
C LEU A 63 6.02 -11.48 -18.67
N ALA A 64 5.12 -10.54 -18.37
CA ALA A 64 5.39 -9.43 -17.47
C ALA A 64 5.42 -9.87 -15.99
N ALA A 65 4.76 -10.98 -15.63
CA ALA A 65 4.84 -11.59 -14.31
C ALA A 65 6.18 -12.32 -14.06
N LEU A 66 7.00 -12.57 -15.08
CA LEU A 66 8.36 -13.10 -14.89
C LEU A 66 9.22 -12.11 -14.11
N GLY A 67 9.88 -12.59 -13.06
CA GLY A 67 10.76 -11.79 -12.21
C GLY A 67 10.05 -10.94 -11.16
N THR A 68 8.75 -11.16 -10.92
CA THR A 68 7.96 -10.48 -9.89
C THR A 68 8.62 -10.60 -8.52
N GLU A 69 9.15 -11.77 -8.16
CA GLU A 69 9.83 -12.00 -6.88
C GLU A 69 11.09 -11.15 -6.74
N LYS A 70 11.88 -11.04 -7.82
CA LYS A 70 13.09 -10.21 -7.84
C LYS A 70 12.74 -8.72 -7.70
N ARG A 71 11.71 -8.26 -8.42
CA ARG A 71 11.24 -6.86 -8.32
C ARG A 71 10.67 -6.56 -6.95
N TRP A 72 9.83 -7.44 -6.40
CA TRP A 72 9.33 -7.37 -5.03
C TRP A 72 10.47 -7.26 -4.02
N ALA A 73 11.46 -8.14 -4.10
CA ALA A 73 12.61 -8.12 -3.19
C ALA A 73 13.39 -6.80 -3.28
N SER A 74 13.55 -6.25 -4.50
CA SER A 74 14.16 -4.93 -4.71
C SER A 74 13.37 -3.81 -4.03
N VAL A 75 12.05 -3.77 -4.21
CA VAL A 75 11.17 -2.76 -3.58
C VAL A 75 11.15 -2.92 -2.05
N VAL A 76 11.10 -4.16 -1.56
CA VAL A 76 11.23 -4.51 -0.14
C VAL A 76 12.66 -4.28 0.40
N GLY A 77 13.64 -3.96 -0.43
CA GLY A 77 14.93 -3.41 0.00
C GLY A 77 14.94 -1.90 0.10
N GLY A 78 14.28 -1.23 -0.86
CA GLY A 78 14.34 0.21 -1.08
C GLY A 78 13.36 1.06 -0.26
N SER A 79 13.17 2.29 -0.71
CA SER A 79 12.15 3.21 -0.17
C SER A 79 10.75 2.70 -0.52
N ARG A 80 9.88 2.56 0.49
CA ARG A 80 8.57 1.94 0.34
C ARG A 80 7.62 2.28 1.48
N LEU A 81 6.34 2.06 1.21
CA LEU A 81 5.31 1.80 2.21
C LEU A 81 4.98 0.31 2.17
N ARG A 82 4.95 -0.33 3.34
CA ARG A 82 4.55 -1.73 3.50
C ARG A 82 3.45 -1.83 4.54
N ILE A 83 2.36 -2.48 4.18
CA ILE A 83 1.17 -2.65 5.02
C ILE A 83 0.90 -4.14 5.17
N ARG A 84 0.74 -4.61 6.40
CA ARG A 84 0.19 -5.93 6.75
C ARG A 84 -1.20 -5.72 7.31
N PHE A 85 -2.18 -6.35 6.69
CA PHE A 85 -3.57 -6.24 7.09
C PHE A 85 -3.87 -7.24 8.19
N ALA A 86 -4.44 -6.76 9.30
CA ALA A 86 -4.97 -7.57 10.39
C ALA A 86 -5.93 -8.65 9.88
N GLU A 87 -6.86 -8.19 9.03
CA GLU A 87 -7.83 -9.01 8.32
C GLU A 87 -7.51 -8.94 6.83
N PRO A 88 -6.94 -10.02 6.25
CA PRO A 88 -6.78 -10.12 4.82
C PRO A 88 -8.11 -9.87 4.11
N PHE A 89 -8.05 -9.23 2.94
CA PHE A 89 -9.24 -8.98 2.13
C PHE A 89 -9.09 -9.59 0.75
N VAL A 90 -10.21 -9.67 0.03
CA VAL A 90 -10.23 -10.14 -1.36
C VAL A 90 -10.37 -8.93 -2.25
N SER A 91 -9.45 -8.77 -3.18
CA SER A 91 -9.54 -7.82 -4.28
C SER A 91 -10.18 -8.50 -5.48
N THR A 92 -11.03 -7.77 -6.19
CA THR A 92 -11.62 -8.22 -7.45
C THR A 92 -10.90 -7.49 -8.57
N SER A 93 -10.31 -8.24 -9.49
CA SER A 93 -9.68 -7.62 -10.65
C SER A 93 -10.74 -7.10 -11.62
N HIS A 94 -10.47 -5.95 -12.22
CA HIS A 94 -11.27 -5.43 -13.34
C HIS A 94 -11.22 -6.34 -14.59
N LEU A 95 -10.25 -7.27 -14.67
CA LEU A 95 -10.14 -8.30 -15.71
C LEU A 95 -10.86 -9.62 -15.33
N GLY A 96 -11.63 -9.61 -14.24
CA GLY A 96 -12.27 -10.79 -13.66
C GLY A 96 -11.40 -11.51 -12.65
N GLY A 97 -11.99 -12.38 -11.82
CA GLY A 97 -11.28 -13.15 -10.79
C GLY A 97 -11.07 -12.41 -9.47
N THR A 98 -10.60 -13.16 -8.47
CA THR A 98 -10.40 -12.68 -7.10
C THR A 98 -8.99 -13.02 -6.61
N LEU A 99 -8.43 -12.12 -5.80
CA LEU A 99 -7.08 -12.26 -5.23
C LEU A 99 -7.10 -11.92 -3.75
N GLY A 100 -6.57 -12.82 -2.93
CA GLY A 100 -6.32 -12.51 -1.52
C GLY A 100 -5.24 -11.45 -1.39
N VAL A 101 -5.38 -10.58 -0.39
CA VAL A 101 -4.41 -9.55 -0.01
C VAL A 101 -4.27 -9.55 1.51
N SER A 102 -3.17 -10.10 2.00
CA SER A 102 -2.76 -9.98 3.42
C SER A 102 -1.65 -8.95 3.63
N GLU A 103 -0.89 -8.64 2.58
CA GLU A 103 0.19 -7.68 2.60
C GLU A 103 0.18 -6.86 1.31
N ALA A 104 0.51 -5.58 1.44
CA ALA A 104 0.68 -4.64 0.34
C ALA A 104 2.04 -3.93 0.47
N VAL A 105 2.70 -3.71 -0.66
CA VAL A 105 3.93 -2.94 -0.77
C VAL A 105 3.80 -1.94 -1.92
N VAL A 106 4.11 -0.69 -1.62
CA VAL A 106 4.13 0.42 -2.58
C VAL A 106 5.55 0.98 -2.61
N GLY A 107 6.20 0.91 -3.76
CA GLY A 107 7.50 1.56 -3.97
C GLY A 107 7.38 3.09 -3.88
N LEU A 108 8.40 3.72 -3.30
CA LEU A 108 8.55 5.16 -3.28
C LEU A 108 9.90 5.55 -3.89
N GLY A 109 9.94 6.61 -4.67
CA GLY A 109 11.18 7.17 -5.24
C GLY A 109 11.82 6.30 -6.33
N GLN A 110 11.04 5.47 -7.03
CA GLN A 110 11.51 4.79 -8.23
C GLN A 110 11.58 5.78 -9.40
N GLN A 111 12.63 5.68 -10.22
CA GLN A 111 12.75 6.54 -11.41
C GLN A 111 11.57 6.28 -12.35
N GLY A 112 10.91 7.35 -12.81
CA GLY A 112 9.77 7.28 -13.71
C GLY A 112 8.43 6.98 -13.04
N LEU A 113 8.37 6.78 -11.72
CA LEU A 113 7.12 6.55 -10.99
C LEU A 113 7.03 7.44 -9.75
N PHE A 114 5.94 8.22 -9.66
CA PHE A 114 5.67 9.00 -8.45
C PHE A 114 5.14 8.11 -7.31
N VAL A 115 4.30 7.13 -7.62
CA VAL A 115 3.82 6.13 -6.66
C VAL A 115 3.88 4.76 -7.30
N GLY A 116 4.46 3.79 -6.59
CA GLY A 116 4.66 2.43 -7.07
C GLY A 116 6.12 2.12 -7.39
N PRO A 117 6.41 0.91 -7.91
CA PRO A 117 5.47 -0.13 -8.30
C PRO A 117 4.71 -0.73 -7.11
N ASN A 118 3.52 -1.28 -7.40
CA ASN A 118 2.56 -1.75 -6.41
C ASN A 118 2.52 -3.28 -6.40
N PHE A 119 2.57 -3.86 -5.22
CA PHE A 119 2.54 -5.31 -5.06
C PHE A 119 1.62 -5.73 -3.92
N SER A 120 1.00 -6.88 -4.05
CA SER A 120 0.32 -7.55 -2.95
C SER A 120 0.81 -8.98 -2.77
N ARG A 121 0.64 -9.49 -1.56
CA ARG A 121 0.91 -10.88 -1.23
C ARG A 121 -0.22 -11.48 -0.40
N HIS A 122 -0.53 -12.74 -0.66
CA HIS A 122 -1.34 -13.58 0.21
C HIS A 122 -0.82 -15.02 0.21
N GLY A 123 -0.37 -15.48 1.37
CA GLY A 123 0.33 -16.77 1.49
C GLY A 123 1.59 -16.81 0.61
N ALA A 124 1.62 -17.78 -0.32
CA ALA A 124 2.71 -17.92 -1.29
C ALA A 124 2.48 -17.10 -2.58
N THR A 125 1.28 -16.57 -2.79
CA THR A 125 0.95 -15.82 -4.00
C THR A 125 1.43 -14.38 -3.87
N LEU A 126 2.26 -13.98 -4.83
CA LEU A 126 2.78 -12.63 -4.98
C LEU A 126 2.27 -12.06 -6.31
N VAL A 127 1.78 -10.82 -6.29
CA VAL A 127 1.20 -10.16 -7.45
C VAL A 127 1.78 -8.76 -7.56
N GLU A 128 2.30 -8.43 -8.75
CA GLU A 128 2.54 -7.05 -9.15
C GLU A 128 1.24 -6.48 -9.72
N HIS A 129 0.87 -5.28 -9.33
CA HIS A 129 -0.37 -4.64 -9.79
C HIS A 129 -0.04 -3.57 -10.81
N LEU A 130 -0.73 -3.62 -11.94
CA LEU A 130 -0.74 -2.60 -12.97
C LEU A 130 -2.07 -1.83 -12.88
N GLN A 131 -2.06 -0.55 -13.27
CA GLN A 131 -3.28 0.25 -13.37
C GLN A 131 -4.12 0.27 -12.07
N CYS A 132 -3.46 0.45 -10.92
CA CYS A 132 -4.17 0.71 -9.67
C CYS A 132 -4.94 2.03 -9.72
N GLU A 133 -5.99 2.16 -8.91
CA GLU A 133 -6.68 3.44 -8.77
C GLU A 133 -5.70 4.51 -8.31
N TYR A 134 -5.53 5.51 -9.18
CA TYR A 134 -4.45 6.46 -9.05
C TYR A 134 -4.70 7.50 -7.95
N LEU A 135 -5.96 7.88 -7.69
CA LEU A 135 -6.29 8.84 -6.63
C LEU A 135 -5.98 8.31 -5.22
N PRO A 136 -6.42 7.10 -4.81
CA PRO A 136 -5.99 6.51 -3.54
C PRO A 136 -4.47 6.33 -3.43
N ALA A 137 -3.79 6.01 -4.54
CA ALA A 137 -2.32 5.92 -4.58
C ALA A 137 -1.66 7.28 -4.27
N LEU A 138 -2.17 8.35 -4.88
CA LEU A 138 -1.71 9.71 -4.61
C LEU A 138 -2.01 10.14 -3.17
N GLU A 139 -3.20 9.84 -2.64
CA GLU A 139 -3.55 10.16 -1.25
C GLU A 139 -2.63 9.46 -0.25
N LEU A 140 -2.23 8.22 -0.55
CA LEU A 140 -1.31 7.46 0.26
C LEU A 140 0.10 8.08 0.24
N ALA A 141 0.60 8.47 -0.93
CA ALA A 141 1.92 9.09 -1.07
C ALA A 141 1.96 10.56 -0.60
N CYS A 142 0.85 11.28 -0.70
CA CYS A 142 0.71 12.69 -0.34
C CYS A 142 -0.05 12.90 0.97
N LEU A 143 -0.10 11.89 1.83
CA LEU A 143 -0.69 12.00 3.14
C LEU A 143 0.04 13.12 3.92
N PRO A 144 -0.65 14.15 4.45
CA PRO A 144 0.01 15.30 5.06
C PRO A 144 1.00 14.94 6.18
N ALA A 145 0.69 13.89 6.96
CA ALA A 145 1.56 13.39 8.02
C ALA A 145 2.90 12.83 7.51
N LEU A 146 2.98 12.41 6.23
CA LEU A 146 4.22 11.95 5.61
C LEU A 146 5.03 13.10 5.03
N ALA A 147 4.43 14.25 4.74
CA ALA A 147 5.09 15.36 4.04
C ALA A 147 6.46 15.75 4.65
N PRO A 148 6.62 15.88 5.99
CA PRO A 148 7.91 16.23 6.59
C PRO A 148 9.02 15.19 6.36
N LEU A 149 8.64 13.94 6.08
CA LEU A 149 9.53 12.79 5.94
C LEU A 149 9.96 12.56 4.49
N LEU A 150 9.14 13.02 3.53
CA LEU A 150 9.34 12.77 2.12
C LEU A 150 10.38 13.73 1.49
N PRO A 151 11.05 13.33 0.40
CA PRO A 151 11.93 14.21 -0.37
C PRO A 151 11.23 15.49 -0.86
N ALA A 152 11.99 16.54 -1.16
CA ALA A 152 11.45 17.82 -1.63
C ALA A 152 10.57 17.69 -2.88
N SER A 153 11.00 16.89 -3.86
CA SER A 153 10.24 16.61 -5.07
C SER A 153 8.85 15.99 -4.81
N TYR A 154 8.74 15.15 -3.77
CA TYR A 154 7.44 14.62 -3.33
C TYR A 154 6.56 15.72 -2.77
N ARG A 155 7.10 16.55 -1.87
CA ARG A 155 6.33 17.64 -1.27
C ARG A 155 5.84 18.64 -2.30
N GLU A 156 6.71 19.04 -3.24
CA GLU A 156 6.37 19.93 -4.35
C GLU A 156 5.27 19.35 -5.22
N THR A 157 5.40 18.07 -5.59
CA THR A 157 4.35 17.39 -6.35
C THR A 157 3.02 17.36 -5.59
N CYS A 158 3.04 16.94 -4.32
CA CYS A 158 1.85 16.85 -3.49
C CYS A 158 1.17 18.21 -3.25
N ALA A 159 1.94 19.29 -3.21
CA ALA A 159 1.42 20.66 -3.04
C ALA A 159 0.70 21.19 -4.30
N ARG A 160 1.00 20.65 -5.49
CA ARG A 160 0.34 21.03 -6.75
C ARG A 160 -0.98 20.30 -6.98
N LEU A 161 -1.33 19.31 -6.14
CA LEU A 161 -2.53 18.50 -6.30
C LEU A 161 -3.77 19.29 -5.89
N GLU A 162 -4.76 19.33 -6.78
CA GLU A 162 -6.07 19.89 -6.48
C GLU A 162 -6.83 18.99 -5.52
N ARG A 163 -7.50 19.64 -4.55
CA ARG A 163 -8.31 18.96 -3.54
C ARG A 163 -9.73 19.52 -3.50
N ASP A 164 -10.70 18.66 -3.20
CA ASP A 164 -12.08 19.06 -2.93
C ASP A 164 -12.23 19.74 -1.54
N PRO A 165 -13.41 20.27 -1.19
CA PRO A 165 -13.66 20.84 0.12
C PRO A 165 -13.49 19.87 1.31
N GLN A 166 -13.52 18.56 1.05
CA GLN A 166 -13.27 17.52 2.04
C GLN A 166 -11.77 17.18 2.15
N GLY A 167 -10.93 17.84 1.37
CA GLY A 167 -9.49 17.66 1.34
C GLY A 167 -9.03 16.44 0.54
N ARG A 168 -9.91 15.80 -0.26
CA ARG A 168 -9.54 14.68 -1.12
C ARG A 168 -8.92 15.17 -2.42
N ILE A 169 -7.91 14.48 -2.92
CA ILE A 169 -7.31 14.77 -4.23
C ILE A 169 -8.33 14.42 -5.33
N VAL A 170 -8.62 15.37 -6.21
CA VAL A 170 -9.65 15.22 -7.26
C VAL A 170 -9.11 15.18 -8.67
N MET A 171 -7.87 15.64 -8.90
CA MET A 171 -7.28 15.64 -10.22
C MET A 171 -5.81 15.17 -10.17
N PRO A 172 -5.42 14.18 -11.00
CA PRO A 172 -4.02 13.88 -11.18
C PRO A 172 -3.33 14.99 -11.99
N PRO A 173 -2.08 15.38 -11.66
CA PRO A 173 -1.35 16.33 -12.48
C PRO A 173 -1.11 15.73 -13.88
N PRO A 174 -1.23 16.52 -14.95
CA PRO A 174 -1.03 16.02 -16.32
C PRO A 174 0.39 15.50 -16.58
N ASP A 175 1.39 15.91 -15.79
CA ASP A 175 2.78 15.44 -15.84
C ASP A 175 3.02 14.11 -15.09
N ILE A 176 2.01 13.58 -14.39
CA ILE A 176 2.14 12.38 -13.55
C ILE A 176 1.01 11.37 -13.78
N ALA A 177 -0.08 11.77 -14.45
CA ALA A 177 -1.04 10.82 -14.97
C ALA A 177 -0.31 9.87 -15.94
N PRO A 178 -0.37 8.54 -15.74
CA PRO A 178 0.09 7.62 -16.77
C PRO A 178 -0.67 7.96 -18.06
N SER A 179 0.05 8.13 -19.17
CA SER A 179 -0.58 8.42 -20.45
C SER A 179 -1.64 7.34 -20.73
N CYS A 180 -2.90 7.74 -20.75
CA CYS A 180 -3.97 6.92 -21.31
C CYS A 180 -3.71 6.82 -22.82
N SER A 181 -2.92 5.84 -23.23
CA SER A 181 -2.65 5.48 -24.62
C SER A 181 -2.93 4.00 -24.80
#